data_AF-A0A9D8BD41-F1
#
_entry.id   AF-A0A9D8BD41-F1
#
_cell.length_a   1.000
_cell.length_b   1.000
_cell.length_c   1.000
_cell.angle_alpha   90.00
_cell.angle_beta   90.00
_cell.angle_gamma   90.00
#
_symmetry.space_group_name_H-M   'P 1'
#
loop_
_entity.id
_entity.type
_entity.pdbx_description
1 polymer ?
#
loop_
_entity_poly.entity_id
_entity_poly.type
_entity_poly.pdbx_seq_one_letter_code
_entity_poly.pdbx_strand_id
1 'polypeptide(L)'
;MRISLVVVVLVSLFWGCKKYPDGGYRIGAKNNIRGTWKLQEYYLNGFDYSDTLLVTNLRETFNEGGTFSRNYIDDAGIYHSCGGGYDIAAERTFLKIFPDSTYQITPTATVMYTSYFINQLTKKELWYSFQTGSNVHQLRFTKIK
;
A
#
# COMPACT_ATOMS: atom_id res chain seq x y z
N MET A 1 -57.64 3.52 22.09
CA MET A 1 -56.30 3.34 21.45
C MET A 1 -55.31 4.06 22.34
N ARG A 2 -54.59 3.42 23.29
CA ARG A 2 -53.45 2.50 23.15
C ARG A 2 -52.38 2.96 22.16
N ILE A 3 -51.13 2.96 22.66
CA ILE A 3 -49.80 3.21 22.06
C ILE A 3 -49.29 4.64 22.32
N SER A 4 -48.11 4.93 22.89
CA SER A 4 -47.15 4.23 23.76
C SER A 4 -46.09 5.27 24.18
N LEU A 5 -45.60 5.16 25.42
CA LEU A 5 -44.35 5.74 25.93
C LEU A 5 -43.16 5.00 25.30
N VAL A 6 -42.05 5.66 24.91
CA VAL A 6 -40.62 5.18 24.85
C VAL A 6 -39.78 6.35 24.27
N VAL A 7 -38.88 7.03 24.99
CA VAL A 7 -37.57 6.66 25.59
C VAL A 7 -36.40 6.71 24.58
N VAL A 8 -35.55 7.74 24.79
CA VAL A 8 -34.06 7.73 24.90
C VAL A 8 -33.23 7.27 23.67
N VAL A 9 -32.20 8.06 23.34
CA VAL A 9 -30.75 7.70 23.41
C VAL A 9 -29.94 8.60 22.47
N LEU A 10 -29.04 9.38 23.08
CA LEU A 10 -27.84 9.94 22.47
C LEU A 10 -27.07 8.85 21.70
N VAL A 11 -26.74 9.10 20.44
CA VAL A 11 -25.56 8.46 19.83
C VAL A 11 -24.65 9.55 19.30
N SER A 12 -23.83 10.03 20.23
CA SER A 12 -22.44 10.41 20.02
C SER A 12 -21.89 10.15 18.61
N LEU A 13 -21.65 11.22 17.87
CA LEU A 13 -20.77 11.26 16.71
C LEU A 13 -19.30 11.08 17.16
N PHE A 14 -18.99 9.91 17.72
CA PHE A 14 -17.61 9.41 17.79
C PHE A 14 -17.35 8.53 16.57
N TRP A 15 -17.39 9.12 15.39
CA TRP A 15 -16.57 8.61 14.29
C TRP A 15 -15.14 9.02 14.58
N GLY A 16 -14.53 8.29 15.52
CA GLY A 16 -13.09 8.26 15.62
C GLY A 16 -12.54 7.92 14.24
N CYS A 17 -11.75 8.83 13.68
CA CYS A 17 -10.91 8.58 12.53
C CYS A 17 -10.02 7.35 12.83
N LYS A 18 -10.52 6.14 12.58
CA LYS A 18 -9.68 4.97 12.48
C LYS A 18 -8.90 5.17 11.19
N LYS A 19 -7.63 5.57 11.32
CA LYS A 19 -6.68 5.85 10.23
C LYS A 19 -6.44 4.64 9.31
N TYR A 20 -7.12 3.51 9.54
CA TYR A 20 -7.21 2.32 8.68
C TYR A 20 -8.64 1.75 8.81
N PRO A 21 -9.40 1.57 7.72
CA PRO A 21 -10.73 0.97 7.77
C PRO A 21 -10.73 -0.43 8.41
N ASP A 22 -9.66 -1.20 8.20
CA ASP A 22 -9.54 -2.61 8.63
C ASP A 22 -8.46 -2.90 9.70
N GLY A 23 -8.18 -1.93 10.58
CA GLY A 23 -7.60 -2.27 11.90
C GLY A 23 -6.10 -2.62 11.95
N GLY A 24 -5.26 -1.99 11.13
CA GLY A 24 -3.81 -1.99 11.38
C GLY A 24 -3.46 -1.15 12.62
N TYR A 25 -3.11 -1.77 13.76
CA TYR A 25 -2.59 -1.01 14.89
C TYR A 25 -1.30 -0.30 14.47
N ARG A 26 -1.28 1.03 14.64
CA ARG A 26 -0.07 1.86 14.46
C ARG A 26 1.16 1.15 15.05
N ILE A 27 1.07 0.60 16.26
CA ILE A 27 2.19 -0.05 16.97
C ILE A 27 2.81 -1.20 16.16
N GLY A 28 2.03 -1.91 15.34
CA GLY A 28 2.49 -3.05 14.53
C GLY A 28 3.07 -2.70 13.17
N ALA A 29 2.94 -1.48 12.64
CA ALA A 29 3.31 -1.17 11.25
C ALA A 29 4.79 -1.50 10.93
N LYS A 30 5.72 -1.15 11.83
CA LYS A 30 7.15 -1.46 11.67
C LYS A 30 7.45 -2.96 11.68
N ASN A 31 6.62 -3.77 12.35
CA ASN A 31 6.78 -5.22 12.39
C ASN A 31 6.06 -5.89 11.22
N ASN A 32 4.87 -5.38 10.85
CA ASN A 32 4.04 -5.93 9.80
C ASN A 32 4.68 -5.76 8.43
N ILE A 33 5.29 -4.60 8.15
CA ILE A 33 5.92 -4.33 6.84
C ILE A 33 7.07 -5.27 6.52
N ARG A 34 7.74 -5.84 7.53
CA ARG A 34 8.93 -6.67 7.33
C ARG A 34 8.59 -7.91 6.53
N GLY A 35 9.51 -8.38 5.70
CA GLY A 35 9.36 -9.58 4.87
C GLY A 35 9.17 -9.25 3.39
N THR A 36 8.84 -10.29 2.61
CA THR A 36 8.73 -10.17 1.16
C THR A 36 7.26 -10.13 0.73
N TRP A 37 6.96 -9.13 -0.09
CA TRP A 37 5.65 -8.81 -0.63
C TRP A 37 5.67 -9.03 -2.13
N LYS A 38 4.61 -9.60 -2.69
CA LYS A 38 4.43 -9.77 -4.12
C LYS A 38 3.21 -8.96 -4.57
N LEU A 39 3.37 -8.14 -5.60
CA LEU A 39 2.28 -7.39 -6.21
C LEU A 39 1.23 -8.37 -6.71
N GLN A 40 -0.04 -8.11 -6.37
CA GLN A 40 -1.19 -8.86 -6.83
C GLN A 40 -2.09 -8.01 -7.72
N GLU A 41 -2.34 -6.77 -7.30
CA GLU A 41 -3.29 -5.90 -7.96
C GLU A 41 -2.76 -4.48 -8.12
N TYR A 42 -3.22 -3.81 -9.16
CA TYR A 42 -2.95 -2.41 -9.44
C TYR A 42 -4.27 -1.69 -9.77
N TYR A 43 -4.49 -0.57 -9.08
CA TYR A 43 -5.68 0.26 -9.25
C TYR A 43 -5.29 1.68 -9.66
N LEU A 44 -6.08 2.25 -10.57
CA LEU A 44 -5.99 3.65 -10.98
C LEU A 44 -7.34 4.34 -10.70
N ASN A 45 -7.33 5.37 -9.86
CA ASN A 45 -8.55 6.07 -9.42
C ASN A 45 -9.63 5.14 -8.87
N GLY A 46 -9.22 4.04 -8.23
CA GLY A 46 -10.13 3.04 -7.65
C GLY A 46 -10.65 1.99 -8.63
N PHE A 47 -10.32 2.07 -9.92
CA PHE A 47 -10.61 1.04 -10.91
C PHE A 47 -9.46 0.04 -11.01
N ASP A 48 -9.77 -1.23 -11.16
CA ASP A 48 -8.79 -2.30 -11.33
C ASP A 48 -8.20 -2.27 -12.75
N TYR A 49 -6.87 -2.31 -12.83
CA TYR A 49 -6.08 -2.33 -14.07
C TYR A 49 -5.01 -3.43 -14.01
N SER A 50 -5.21 -4.45 -13.17
CA SER A 50 -4.23 -5.52 -12.94
C SER A 50 -3.92 -6.35 -14.19
N ASP A 51 -4.84 -6.41 -15.14
CA ASP A 51 -4.67 -7.06 -16.45
C ASP A 51 -3.77 -6.30 -17.42
N THR A 52 -3.49 -5.02 -17.14
CA THR A 52 -2.62 -4.15 -17.96
C THR A 52 -1.18 -4.05 -17.44
N LEU A 53 -0.82 -4.84 -16.42
CA LEU A 53 0.50 -4.80 -15.82
C LEU A 53 1.59 -5.23 -16.81
N LEU A 54 2.58 -4.35 -17.01
CA LEU A 54 3.78 -4.63 -17.82
C LEU A 54 4.90 -5.27 -17.01
N VAL A 55 4.78 -5.28 -15.68
CA VAL A 55 5.73 -5.93 -14.78
C VAL A 55 5.14 -7.22 -14.23
N THR A 56 5.91 -8.30 -14.32
CA THR A 56 5.53 -9.59 -13.73
C THR A 56 6.42 -9.90 -12.53
N ASN A 57 5.84 -10.65 -11.59
CA ASN A 57 6.54 -11.11 -10.39
C ASN A 57 7.22 -9.97 -9.61
N LEU A 58 6.63 -8.77 -9.59
CA LEU A 58 7.14 -7.65 -8.81
C LEU A 58 7.10 -8.01 -7.33
N ARG A 59 8.29 -8.00 -6.70
CA ARG A 59 8.47 -8.28 -5.28
C ARG A 59 9.22 -7.16 -4.60
N GLU A 60 8.83 -6.91 -3.37
CA GLU A 60 9.47 -5.94 -2.49
C GLU A 60 9.80 -6.61 -1.16
N THR A 61 11.03 -6.43 -0.68
CA THR A 61 11.47 -6.96 0.61
C THR A 61 11.88 -5.82 1.51
N PHE A 62 11.26 -5.77 2.69
CA PHE A 62 11.59 -4.82 3.75
C PHE A 62 12.23 -5.58 4.90
N ASN A 63 13.49 -5.30 5.20
CA ASN A 63 14.23 -5.99 6.25
C ASN A 63 14.35 -5.16 7.52
N GLU A 64 14.70 -5.84 8.60
CA GLU A 64 15.19 -5.17 9.80
C GLU A 64 16.41 -4.29 9.49
N GLY A 65 16.55 -3.18 10.22
CA GLY A 65 17.60 -2.19 9.97
C GLY A 65 17.28 -1.19 8.84
N GLY A 66 16.09 -1.27 8.23
CA GLY A 66 15.64 -0.29 7.25
C GLY A 66 16.18 -0.53 5.84
N THR A 67 16.62 -1.74 5.51
CA THR A 67 17.07 -2.08 4.14
C THR A 67 15.90 -2.56 3.29
N PHE A 68 15.95 -2.20 2.01
CA PHE A 68 14.91 -2.47 1.02
C PHE A 68 15.50 -3.13 -0.22
N SER A 69 14.75 -4.03 -0.84
CA SER A 69 15.01 -4.48 -2.20
C SER A 69 13.72 -4.66 -2.99
N ARG A 70 13.79 -4.41 -4.29
CA ARG A 70 12.72 -4.65 -5.25
C ARG A 70 13.28 -5.42 -6.44
N ASN A 71 12.51 -6.37 -6.94
CA ASN A 71 12.78 -7.04 -8.19
C ASN A 71 11.50 -7.29 -8.99
N TYR A 72 11.62 -7.36 -10.31
CA TYR A 72 10.53 -7.64 -11.22
C TYR A 72 11.09 -8.10 -12.58
N ILE A 73 10.21 -8.60 -13.44
CA ILE A 73 10.51 -8.88 -14.85
C ILE A 73 9.66 -7.91 -15.68
N ASP A 74 10.27 -7.19 -16.60
CA ASP A 74 9.56 -6.25 -17.49
C ASP A 74 8.86 -6.96 -18.66
N ASP A 75 8.23 -6.18 -19.54
CA ASP A 75 7.50 -6.66 -20.72
C ASP A 75 8.42 -7.26 -21.80
N ALA A 76 9.71 -6.91 -21.79
CA ALA A 76 10.76 -7.52 -22.60
C ALA A 76 11.29 -8.84 -22.00
N GLY A 77 10.82 -9.25 -20.81
CA GLY A 77 11.28 -10.45 -20.12
C GLY A 77 12.61 -10.26 -19.39
N ILE A 78 13.08 -9.02 -19.21
CA ILE A 78 14.34 -8.69 -18.56
C ILE A 78 14.12 -8.59 -17.05
N TYR A 79 15.00 -9.25 -16.29
CA TYR A 79 15.00 -9.17 -14.84
C TYR A 79 15.66 -7.87 -14.36
N HIS A 80 14.94 -7.14 -13.52
CA HIS A 80 15.42 -5.93 -12.85
C HIS A 80 15.48 -6.15 -11.34
N SER A 81 16.50 -5.57 -10.71
CA SER A 81 16.64 -5.57 -9.25
C SER A 81 17.29 -4.28 -8.78
N CYS A 82 16.74 -3.70 -7.72
CA CYS A 82 17.31 -2.54 -7.04
C CYS A 82 17.26 -2.75 -5.52
N GLY A 83 18.18 -2.10 -4.82
CA GLY A 83 18.24 -2.14 -3.36
C GLY A 83 18.60 -0.78 -2.78
N GLY A 84 18.24 -0.60 -1.51
CA GLY A 84 18.59 0.60 -0.74
C GLY A 84 17.93 0.59 0.63
N GLY A 85 17.23 1.66 0.97
CA GLY A 85 16.63 1.85 2.28
C GLY A 85 15.13 2.10 2.23
N TYR A 86 14.47 1.91 3.37
CA TYR A 86 13.11 2.39 3.58
C TYR A 86 12.95 2.98 4.97
N ASP A 87 11.98 3.89 5.10
CA ASP A 87 11.52 4.37 6.39
C ASP A 87 10.00 4.48 6.39
N ILE A 88 9.41 4.30 7.57
CA ILE A 88 8.00 4.58 7.81
C ILE A 88 7.94 5.78 8.75
N ALA A 89 7.32 6.87 8.30
CA ALA A 89 7.18 8.09 9.08
C ALA A 89 6.56 7.83 10.45
N ALA A 90 6.81 8.70 11.44
CA ALA A 90 6.36 8.52 12.83
C ALA A 90 4.85 8.31 12.97
N GLU A 91 4.05 8.93 12.09
CA GLU A 91 2.60 8.75 12.05
C GLU A 91 2.13 7.40 11.49
N ARG A 92 3.07 6.69 10.88
CA ARG A 92 2.98 5.36 10.28
C ARG A 92 2.07 5.26 9.07
N THR A 93 1.89 6.37 8.37
CA THR A 93 1.06 6.46 7.15
C THR A 93 1.83 6.72 5.88
N PHE A 94 3.13 6.95 5.99
CA PHE A 94 3.99 7.21 4.84
C PHE A 94 5.12 6.20 4.83
N LEU A 95 5.28 5.54 3.69
CA LEU A 95 6.40 4.69 3.35
C LEU A 95 7.32 5.49 2.42
N LYS A 96 8.58 5.65 2.82
CA LYS A 96 9.62 6.22 1.97
C LYS A 96 10.59 5.12 1.57
N ILE A 97 10.95 5.05 0.28
CA ILE A 97 11.86 4.07 -0.30
C ILE A 97 13.00 4.82 -1.00
N PHE A 98 14.22 4.32 -0.84
CA PHE A 98 15.43 4.82 -1.47
C PHE A 98 16.17 3.63 -2.09
N PRO A 99 16.82 3.70 -3.26
CA PRO A 99 16.91 4.81 -4.21
C PRO A 99 15.69 4.87 -5.15
N ASP A 100 15.68 5.87 -6.02
CA ASP A 100 14.70 5.97 -7.10
C ASP A 100 14.78 4.72 -7.98
N SER A 101 13.66 4.01 -8.10
CA SER A 101 13.52 2.90 -9.04
C SER A 101 12.31 3.21 -9.88
N THR A 102 12.59 3.91 -10.98
CA THR A 102 11.60 4.20 -11.98
C THR A 102 11.32 2.94 -12.79
N TYR A 103 10.05 2.55 -12.89
CA TYR A 103 9.62 1.44 -13.73
C TYR A 103 8.23 1.71 -14.32
N GLN A 104 8.01 1.22 -15.53
CA GLN A 104 6.73 1.32 -16.18
C GLN A 104 5.80 0.22 -15.65
N ILE A 105 4.67 0.60 -15.04
CA ILE A 105 3.74 -0.37 -14.44
C ILE A 105 2.64 -0.79 -15.40
N THR A 106 2.20 0.13 -16.26
CA THR A 106 1.21 -0.10 -17.34
C THR A 106 1.63 0.69 -18.57
N PRO A 107 1.03 0.48 -19.77
CA PRO A 107 1.37 1.25 -20.97
C PRO A 107 1.28 2.77 -20.80
N THR A 108 0.45 3.25 -19.87
CA THR A 108 0.19 4.68 -19.64
C THR A 108 0.67 5.20 -18.29
N ALA A 109 1.31 4.38 -17.46
CA ALA A 109 1.74 4.81 -16.12
C ALA A 109 3.15 4.31 -15.77
N THR A 110 3.91 5.23 -15.18
CA THR A 110 5.27 4.99 -14.69
C THR A 110 5.32 5.31 -13.20
N VAL A 111 5.88 4.40 -12.42
CA VAL A 111 6.16 4.60 -11.00
C VAL A 111 7.51 5.30 -10.91
N MET A 112 7.51 6.56 -10.49
CA MET A 112 8.72 7.40 -10.30
C MET A 112 8.79 8.02 -8.89
N TYR A 113 8.02 7.45 -7.96
CA TYR A 113 7.84 7.99 -6.62
C TYR A 113 8.66 7.20 -5.61
N THR A 114 9.18 7.93 -4.63
CA THR A 114 9.88 7.35 -3.48
C THR A 114 9.08 7.47 -2.20
N SER A 115 7.94 8.16 -2.23
CA SER A 115 7.08 8.39 -1.07
C SER A 115 5.65 7.94 -1.38
N TYR A 116 5.12 7.08 -0.52
CA TYR A 116 3.84 6.43 -0.71
C TYR A 116 2.98 6.56 0.55
N PHE A 117 1.68 6.74 0.37
CA PHE A 117 0.70 6.66 1.44
C PHE A 117 0.35 5.20 1.70
N ILE A 118 0.50 4.72 2.93
CA ILE A 118 0.08 3.38 3.32
C ILE A 118 -1.45 3.40 3.50
N ASN A 119 -2.17 2.72 2.61
CA ASN A 119 -3.62 2.59 2.71
C ASN A 119 -4.01 1.45 3.66
N GLN A 120 -3.27 0.34 3.62
CA GLN A 120 -3.51 -0.86 4.43
C GLN A 120 -2.19 -1.55 4.76
N LEU A 121 -2.04 -1.99 6.01
CA LEU A 121 -0.87 -2.77 6.43
C LEU A 121 -1.23 -3.77 7.52
N THR A 122 -1.40 -5.03 7.11
CA THR A 122 -1.66 -6.17 7.97
C THR A 122 -0.47 -7.14 7.95
N LYS A 123 -0.59 -8.30 8.60
CA LYS A 123 0.45 -9.35 8.51
C LYS A 123 0.51 -10.02 7.12
N LYS A 124 -0.52 -9.84 6.29
CA LYS A 124 -0.68 -10.54 5.01
C LYS A 124 -0.81 -9.59 3.82
N GLU A 125 -1.22 -8.35 4.05
CA GLU A 125 -1.52 -7.37 3.00
C GLU A 125 -0.79 -6.05 3.24
N LEU A 126 -0.24 -5.50 2.17
CA LEU A 126 0.37 -4.18 2.12
C LEU A 126 -0.21 -3.46 0.91
N TRP A 127 -0.97 -2.40 1.15
CA TRP A 127 -1.48 -1.54 0.09
C TRP A 127 -0.92 -0.15 0.29
N TYR A 128 -0.37 0.42 -0.77
CA TYR A 128 0.08 1.81 -0.73
C TYR A 128 -0.26 2.52 -2.04
N SER A 129 -0.33 3.84 -1.97
CA SER A 129 -0.70 4.68 -3.08
C SER A 129 0.25 5.86 -3.28
N PHE A 130 0.35 6.34 -4.51
CA PHE A 130 0.99 7.60 -4.88
C PHE A 130 0.09 8.37 -5.84
N GLN A 131 0.31 9.68 -5.97
CA GLN A 131 -0.52 10.55 -6.78
C GLN A 131 0.29 11.21 -7.89
N THR A 132 -0.22 11.14 -9.12
CA THR A 132 0.35 11.77 -10.32
C THR A 132 -0.69 12.72 -10.90
N GLY A 133 -0.53 14.03 -10.67
CA GLY A 133 -1.55 15.01 -11.03
C GLY A 133 -2.87 14.73 -10.31
N SER A 134 -3.95 14.51 -11.06
CA SER A 134 -5.27 14.15 -10.53
C SER A 134 -5.45 12.65 -10.28
N ASN A 135 -4.49 11.82 -10.71
CA ASN A 135 -4.61 10.37 -10.68
C ASN A 135 -4.02 9.78 -9.40
N VAL A 136 -4.77 8.90 -8.75
CA VAL A 136 -4.31 8.10 -7.61
C VAL A 136 -4.00 6.70 -8.09
N HIS A 137 -2.74 6.32 -7.96
CA HIS A 137 -2.25 4.99 -8.26
C HIS A 137 -2.16 4.21 -6.96
N GLN A 138 -2.70 2.99 -6.90
CA GLN A 138 -2.60 2.11 -5.75
C GLN A 138 -2.03 0.76 -6.16
N LEU A 139 -1.05 0.29 -5.40
CA LEU A 139 -0.46 -1.03 -5.54
C LEU A 139 -0.86 -1.87 -4.33
N ARG A 140 -1.32 -3.11 -4.57
CA ARG A 140 -1.70 -4.04 -3.52
C ARG A 140 -0.85 -5.29 -3.57
N PHE A 141 -0.25 -5.58 -2.43
CA PHE A 141 0.69 -6.69 -2.28
C PHE A 141 0.20 -7.71 -1.26
N THR A 142 0.57 -8.95 -1.49
CA THR A 142 0.41 -10.05 -0.53
C THR A 142 1.77 -10.55 -0.08
N LYS A 143 1.87 -10.87 1.22
CA LYS A 143 3.09 -11.41 1.81
C LYS A 143 3.33 -12.85 1.35
N ILE A 144 4.55 -13.16 0.91
CA ILE A 144 4.94 -14.49 0.42
C ILE A 144 5.96 -15.21 1.32
N LYS A 145 6.62 -14.48 2.23
CA LYS A 145 7.54 -15.01 3.25
C LYS A 145 7.52 -14.13 4.49
#